data_AF-A0A7S2INT9-F1
#
_entry.id   AF-A0A7S2INT9-F1
#
_cell.length_a   1.000
_cell.length_b   1.000
_cell.length_c   1.000
_cell.angle_alpha   90.00
_cell.angle_beta   90.00
_cell.angle_gamma   90.00
#
_symmetry.space_group_name_H-M   'P 1'
#
loop_
_entity.id
_entity.type
_entity.pdbx_description
1 polymer ?
#
loop_
_entity_poly.entity_id
_entity_poly.type
_entity_poly.pdbx_seq_one_letter_code
_entity_poly.pdbx_strand_id
1 'polypeptide(L)'
;FAATGNPSCQLATYTGGLRCCEHGMFVIDTDKDCRDPQCSEEAVDEVRMKFTMYYEEAQADTRGVESGACCDVTSNRQGRENIEYDVPPCAPGTPPERCVHVAESVQPLAYFGEQQKRPWSPYKASDLVDLVFATPHLHLAGISIAVEDAETNETLCEAHRSDGDGTGGVAYGHGSTPGDERGYLVGLSPCSWGPATARRFRRDHPMRTRAVYNATQGHTGVMSLWLMDVAPARAPGFLV
;
A
#
# COMPACT_ATOMS: atom_id res chain seq x y z
N PHE A 1 1.32 5.69 -13.70
CA PHE A 1 1.52 4.45 -14.45
C PHE A 1 0.54 4.23 -15.61
N ALA A 2 -0.72 4.71 -15.54
CA ALA A 2 -1.67 4.59 -16.67
C ALA A 2 -1.19 5.22 -17.99
N ALA A 3 -0.50 6.38 -17.93
CA ALA A 3 0.04 7.06 -19.12
C ALA A 3 1.37 6.47 -19.64
N THR A 4 2.08 5.69 -18.83
CA THR A 4 3.40 5.12 -19.15
C THR A 4 3.34 3.65 -19.60
N GLY A 5 2.13 3.07 -19.65
CA GLY A 5 1.91 1.67 -20.05
C GLY A 5 2.29 0.68 -18.96
N ASN A 6 1.49 0.60 -17.88
CA ASN A 6 1.65 -0.42 -16.85
C ASN A 6 1.51 -1.83 -17.47
N PRO A 7 2.60 -2.62 -17.57
CA PRO A 7 2.56 -3.91 -18.26
C PRO A 7 1.61 -4.90 -17.59
N SER A 8 1.43 -4.81 -16.26
CA SER A 8 0.54 -5.68 -15.48
C SER A 8 -0.95 -5.47 -15.81
N CYS A 9 -1.31 -4.37 -16.49
CA CYS A 9 -2.70 -4.05 -16.81
C CYS A 9 -3.13 -4.37 -18.25
N GLN A 10 -2.21 -4.83 -19.11
CA GLN A 10 -2.56 -5.27 -20.47
C GLN A 10 -2.18 -6.74 -20.65
N LEU A 11 -3.13 -7.57 -21.09
CA LEU A 11 -2.89 -9.00 -21.29
C LEU A 11 -1.72 -9.28 -22.23
N ALA A 12 -1.56 -8.46 -23.27
CA ALA A 12 -0.48 -8.61 -24.25
C ALA A 12 0.93 -8.38 -23.68
N THR A 13 1.03 -7.68 -22.54
CA THR A 13 2.30 -7.37 -21.86
C THR A 13 2.38 -7.98 -20.47
N TYR A 14 1.35 -8.71 -20.05
CA TYR A 14 1.28 -9.34 -18.74
C TYR A 14 2.25 -10.51 -18.69
N THR A 15 3.17 -10.48 -17.73
CA THR A 15 4.21 -11.50 -17.58
C THR A 15 4.13 -12.26 -16.26
N GLY A 16 3.25 -11.84 -15.35
CA GLY A 16 3.03 -12.48 -14.05
C GLY A 16 2.47 -11.50 -13.02
N GLY A 17 2.19 -11.99 -11.81
CA GLY A 17 1.59 -11.22 -10.72
C GLY A 17 0.14 -11.63 -10.44
N LEU A 18 -0.60 -10.76 -9.77
CA LEU A 18 -2.05 -10.86 -9.61
C LEU A 18 -2.64 -9.63 -10.27
N ARG A 19 -3.30 -9.75 -11.42
CA ARG A 19 -3.90 -8.58 -12.06
C ARG A 19 -4.99 -7.97 -11.15
N CYS A 20 -4.61 -6.92 -10.42
CA CYS A 20 -5.49 -6.06 -9.63
C CYS A 20 -5.94 -4.82 -10.43
N CYS A 21 -5.77 -4.83 -11.76
CA CYS A 21 -6.14 -3.71 -12.62
C CYS A 21 -7.61 -3.79 -13.04
N GLU A 22 -8.37 -2.73 -12.78
CA GLU A 22 -9.79 -2.57 -13.18
C GLU A 22 -10.76 -3.52 -12.45
N HIS A 23 -11.85 -3.96 -13.11
CA HIS A 23 -12.95 -4.74 -12.53
C HIS A 23 -12.75 -6.27 -12.59
N GLY A 24 -11.56 -6.75 -12.92
CA GLY A 24 -11.32 -8.17 -13.18
C GLY A 24 -10.03 -8.67 -12.54
N MET A 25 -10.13 -9.78 -11.82
CA MET A 25 -8.99 -10.54 -11.33
C MET A 25 -8.75 -11.70 -12.30
N PHE A 26 -7.59 -11.74 -12.95
CA PHE A 26 -7.19 -12.89 -13.75
C PHE A 26 -5.83 -13.37 -13.24
N VAL A 27 -5.81 -14.59 -12.71
CA VAL A 27 -4.58 -15.37 -12.57
C VAL A 27 -4.56 -16.24 -13.82
N ILE A 28 -3.56 -16.04 -14.68
CA ILE A 28 -3.49 -16.77 -15.94
C ILE A 28 -2.41 -17.82 -15.79
N ASP A 29 -2.79 -19.02 -15.36
CA ASP A 29 -2.03 -20.22 -15.67
C ASP A 29 -2.29 -20.52 -17.16
N THR A 30 -1.48 -19.91 -18.03
CA THR A 30 -1.65 -20.01 -19.50
C THR A 30 -1.34 -21.39 -20.07
N ASP A 31 -0.76 -22.28 -19.29
CA ASP A 31 -0.21 -23.56 -19.74
C ASP A 31 -1.05 -24.77 -19.29
N LYS A 32 -2.08 -24.58 -18.46
CA LYS A 32 -2.95 -25.65 -17.98
C LYS A 32 -4.42 -25.25 -18.01
N ASP A 33 -5.19 -25.95 -18.84
CA ASP A 33 -6.64 -25.98 -18.72
C ASP A 33 -7.03 -27.00 -17.65
N CYS A 34 -7.71 -26.55 -16.60
CA CYS A 34 -8.30 -27.46 -15.63
C CYS A 34 -9.36 -28.33 -16.30
N ARG A 35 -9.43 -29.60 -15.90
CA ARG A 35 -10.42 -30.58 -16.39
C ARG A 35 -11.83 -30.22 -15.95
N ASP A 36 -11.97 -29.47 -14.86
CA ASP A 36 -13.24 -28.95 -14.38
C ASP A 36 -13.10 -27.51 -13.84
N PRO A 37 -14.21 -26.75 -13.70
CA PRO A 37 -14.16 -25.34 -13.29
C PRO A 37 -13.62 -25.06 -11.89
N GLN A 38 -13.48 -26.10 -11.05
CA GLN A 38 -12.95 -26.00 -9.69
C GLN A 38 -11.48 -26.43 -9.61
N CYS A 39 -10.88 -26.86 -10.73
CA CYS A 39 -9.51 -27.37 -10.80
C CYS A 39 -9.26 -28.47 -9.74
N SER A 40 -10.18 -29.42 -9.61
CA SER A 40 -10.16 -30.41 -8.52
C SER A 40 -8.96 -31.36 -8.55
N GLU A 41 -8.23 -31.40 -9.67
CA GLU A 41 -6.98 -32.13 -9.83
C GLU A 41 -5.75 -31.42 -9.24
N GLU A 42 -5.82 -30.11 -9.01
CA GLU A 42 -4.71 -29.34 -8.48
C GLU A 42 -4.55 -29.56 -6.98
N ALA A 43 -3.32 -29.41 -6.48
CA ALA A 43 -3.05 -29.56 -5.06
C ALA A 43 -3.79 -28.48 -4.26
N VAL A 44 -4.47 -28.88 -3.18
CA VAL A 44 -5.07 -27.93 -2.24
C VAL A 44 -3.97 -27.40 -1.33
N ASP A 45 -3.72 -26.10 -1.38
CA ASP A 45 -2.87 -25.42 -0.41
C ASP A 45 -3.61 -25.28 0.94
N GLU A 46 -3.01 -25.79 2.02
CA GLU A 46 -3.50 -25.54 3.37
C GLU A 46 -2.79 -24.32 3.97
N VAL A 47 -3.49 -23.20 4.06
CA VAL A 47 -2.98 -21.98 4.69
C VAL A 47 -3.48 -21.90 6.14
N ARG A 48 -2.57 -21.66 7.08
CA ARG A 48 -2.90 -21.44 8.49
C ARG A 48 -2.61 -20.01 8.88
N MET A 49 -3.60 -19.33 9.46
CA MET A 49 -3.47 -17.97 9.96
C MET A 49 -3.69 -17.93 11.47
N LYS A 50 -2.86 -17.16 12.18
CA LYS A 50 -3.02 -16.89 13.60
C LYS A 50 -3.17 -15.38 13.80
N PHE A 51 -4.28 -14.99 14.42
CA PHE A 51 -4.55 -13.60 14.77
C PHE A 51 -4.38 -13.41 16.27
N THR A 52 -3.82 -12.28 16.68
CA THR A 52 -3.86 -11.82 18.06
C THR A 52 -4.55 -10.47 18.07
N MET A 53 -5.67 -10.40 18.77
CA MET A 53 -6.50 -9.21 18.86
C MET A 53 -6.36 -8.62 20.25
N TYR A 54 -6.02 -7.35 20.31
CA TYR A 54 -6.04 -6.57 21.55
C TYR A 54 -7.26 -5.66 21.52
N TYR A 55 -7.92 -5.48 22.66
CA TYR A 55 -9.07 -4.61 22.81
C TYR A 55 -9.02 -3.90 24.16
N GLU A 56 -9.63 -2.72 24.20
CA GLU A 56 -9.79 -1.93 25.41
C GLU A 56 -11.21 -1.35 25.46
N GLU A 57 -11.70 -1.04 26.66
CA GLU A 57 -12.99 -0.38 26.84
C GLU A 57 -12.91 1.06 26.31
N ALA A 58 -13.90 1.45 25.50
CA ALA A 58 -13.96 2.80 24.96
C ALA A 58 -14.11 3.84 26.09
N GLN A 59 -13.28 4.88 26.03
CA GLN A 59 -13.29 6.00 26.96
C GLN A 59 -14.04 7.18 26.35
N ALA A 60 -14.40 8.18 27.17
CA ALA A 60 -15.11 9.37 26.70
C ALA A 60 -14.31 10.18 25.64
N ASP A 61 -12.99 10.07 25.64
CA ASP A 61 -12.10 10.69 24.68
C ASP A 61 -11.72 9.78 23.49
N THR A 62 -12.18 8.51 23.47
CA THR A 62 -12.05 7.64 22.30
C THR A 62 -12.72 8.30 21.09
N ARG A 63 -12.04 8.22 19.94
CA ARG A 63 -12.50 8.78 18.67
C ARG A 63 -12.67 7.65 17.68
N GLY A 64 -13.76 7.70 16.92
CA GLY A 64 -13.92 6.85 15.75
C GLY A 64 -12.81 7.13 14.74
N VAL A 65 -12.28 6.07 14.16
CA VAL A 65 -11.37 6.12 13.02
C VAL A 65 -12.11 5.65 11.77
N GLU A 66 -11.66 6.14 10.63
CA GLU A 66 -12.18 5.78 9.31
C GLU A 66 -11.00 5.60 8.36
N SER A 67 -11.17 4.73 7.37
CA SER A 67 -10.13 4.49 6.39
C SER A 67 -9.89 5.72 5.51
N GLY A 68 -8.63 6.11 5.41
CA GLY A 68 -8.12 7.02 4.40
C GLY A 68 -8.19 6.41 3.01
N ALA A 69 -8.31 7.27 2.01
CA ALA A 69 -8.51 6.87 0.61
C ALA A 69 -7.18 6.77 -0.18
N CYS A 70 -6.09 7.21 0.46
CA CYS A 70 -4.74 7.35 -0.05
C CYS A 70 -3.87 6.21 0.56
N CYS A 71 -2.76 5.77 -0.02
CA CYS A 71 -2.00 6.40 -1.12
C CYS A 71 -1.29 5.37 -2.01
N ASP A 72 -1.72 5.19 -3.27
CA ASP A 72 -1.12 4.24 -4.24
C ASP A 72 -0.21 4.95 -5.26
N VAL A 73 0.98 4.40 -5.56
CA VAL A 73 1.94 4.98 -6.53
C VAL A 73 1.49 4.88 -7.99
N THR A 74 0.54 4.00 -8.33
CA THR A 74 0.24 3.76 -9.74
C THR A 74 -0.67 4.83 -10.36
N SER A 75 -1.40 5.58 -9.53
CA SER A 75 -2.34 6.62 -9.94
C SER A 75 -2.25 7.88 -9.08
N ASN A 76 -2.64 9.03 -9.65
CA ASN A 76 -2.85 10.28 -8.93
C ASN A 76 -4.33 10.52 -8.58
N ARG A 77 -5.17 9.49 -8.76
CA ARG A 77 -6.60 9.50 -8.46
C ARG A 77 -6.90 8.41 -7.44
N GLN A 78 -8.03 8.57 -6.75
CA GLN A 78 -8.53 7.57 -5.82
C GLN A 78 -9.77 6.89 -6.37
N GLY A 79 -9.84 5.57 -6.21
CA GLY A 79 -10.96 4.76 -6.66
C GLY A 79 -10.47 3.44 -7.27
N ARG A 80 -11.16 3.01 -8.33
CA ARG A 80 -10.85 1.78 -9.07
C ARG A 80 -9.64 2.03 -9.99
N GLU A 81 -8.48 2.09 -9.38
CA GLU A 81 -7.22 2.34 -10.07
C GLU A 81 -6.40 1.05 -10.11
N ASN A 82 -5.30 1.08 -10.86
CA ASN A 82 -4.33 0.01 -10.78
C ASN A 82 -3.74 0.06 -9.36
N ILE A 83 -3.44 -1.09 -8.77
CA ILE A 83 -2.78 -1.15 -7.45
C ILE A 83 -1.43 -1.84 -7.56
N GLU A 84 -1.28 -2.61 -8.63
CA GLU A 84 -0.14 -3.46 -8.92
C GLU A 84 0.59 -2.97 -10.18
N TYR A 85 1.91 -3.10 -10.20
CA TYR A 85 2.77 -2.76 -11.34
C TYR A 85 4.03 -3.65 -11.36
N ASP A 86 4.74 -3.67 -12.49
CA ASP A 86 6.02 -4.38 -12.60
C ASP A 86 7.21 -3.44 -12.40
N VAL A 87 8.26 -3.96 -11.74
CA VAL A 87 9.58 -3.33 -11.66
C VAL A 87 10.45 -3.91 -12.78
N PRO A 88 10.82 -3.11 -13.80
CA PRO A 88 11.71 -3.59 -14.85
C PRO A 88 13.15 -3.73 -14.33
N PRO A 89 13.93 -4.69 -14.85
CA PRO A 89 15.34 -4.77 -14.51
C PRO A 89 16.11 -3.56 -15.05
N CYS A 90 17.20 -3.18 -14.39
CA CYS A 90 18.08 -2.14 -14.90
C CYS A 90 18.79 -2.55 -16.20
N ALA A 91 19.34 -1.55 -16.90
CA ALA A 91 20.19 -1.80 -18.06
C ALA A 91 21.42 -2.67 -17.69
N PRO A 92 21.85 -3.59 -18.58
CA PRO A 92 23.05 -4.40 -18.35
C PRO A 92 24.27 -3.56 -17.97
N GLY A 93 24.98 -3.98 -16.93
CA GLY A 93 26.16 -3.27 -16.40
C GLY A 93 25.85 -2.15 -15.41
N THR A 94 24.57 -1.90 -15.08
CA THR A 94 24.21 -1.00 -13.96
C THR A 94 24.68 -1.62 -12.63
N PRO A 95 25.50 -0.92 -11.83
CA PRO A 95 25.92 -1.44 -10.53
C PRO A 95 24.73 -1.64 -9.58
N PRO A 96 24.72 -2.71 -8.75
CA PRO A 96 23.60 -3.05 -7.88
C PRO A 96 23.12 -1.89 -6.99
N GLU A 97 24.03 -1.10 -6.45
CA GLU A 97 23.74 0.04 -5.58
C GLU A 97 23.04 1.21 -6.31
N ARG A 98 23.12 1.25 -7.64
CA ARG A 98 22.40 2.20 -8.49
C ARG A 98 21.22 1.58 -9.22
N CYS A 99 20.97 0.29 -8.98
CA CYS A 99 19.96 -0.46 -9.69
C CYS A 99 18.65 -0.50 -8.89
N VAL A 100 17.99 0.65 -8.87
CA VAL A 100 16.74 0.86 -8.13
C VAL A 100 15.64 1.36 -9.05
N HIS A 101 14.40 0.97 -8.75
CA HIS A 101 13.21 1.52 -9.35
C HIS A 101 12.48 2.40 -8.34
N VAL A 102 12.18 3.63 -8.74
CA VAL A 102 11.46 4.60 -7.91
C VAL A 102 10.10 4.87 -8.54
N ALA A 103 9.05 4.69 -7.76
CA ALA A 103 7.68 4.97 -8.14
C ALA A 103 7.08 6.01 -7.19
N GLU A 104 6.39 7.00 -7.73
CA GLU A 104 5.78 8.06 -6.93
C GLU A 104 4.45 8.54 -7.50
N SER A 105 3.57 8.97 -6.60
CA SER A 105 2.31 9.61 -6.93
C SER A 105 1.93 10.62 -5.85
N VAL A 106 0.96 11.47 -6.18
CA VAL A 106 0.33 12.38 -5.22
C VAL A 106 -1.17 12.14 -5.26
N GLN A 107 -1.77 11.90 -4.10
CA GLN A 107 -3.19 11.64 -3.90
C GLN A 107 -3.72 12.40 -2.67
N PRO A 108 -5.00 12.78 -2.61
CA PRO A 108 -5.57 13.48 -1.44
C PRO A 108 -5.71 12.55 -0.23
N LEU A 109 -5.33 12.93 0.99
CA LEU A 109 -5.30 12.03 2.16
C LEU A 109 -6.56 11.14 2.36
N ALA A 110 -7.76 11.74 2.37
CA ALA A 110 -9.01 11.06 2.75
C ALA A 110 -10.22 11.56 1.94
N TYR A 111 -10.04 11.72 0.62
CA TYR A 111 -11.08 12.28 -0.26
C TYR A 111 -11.22 11.53 -1.59
N PHE A 112 -12.02 10.46 -1.57
CA PHE A 112 -12.21 9.58 -2.72
C PHE A 112 -12.76 10.33 -3.95
N GLY A 113 -12.26 9.99 -5.15
CA GLY A 113 -12.73 10.61 -6.40
C GLY A 113 -14.23 10.41 -6.69
N GLU A 114 -14.84 9.35 -6.15
CA GLU A 114 -16.30 9.14 -6.22
C GLU A 114 -17.09 10.02 -5.23
N GLN A 115 -16.50 10.45 -4.11
CA GLN A 115 -17.17 11.29 -3.12
C GLN A 115 -17.41 12.71 -3.64
N GLN A 116 -16.57 13.20 -4.55
CA GLN A 116 -16.86 14.44 -5.31
C GLN A 116 -18.14 14.36 -6.14
N LYS A 117 -18.57 13.16 -6.54
CA LYS A 117 -19.67 12.95 -7.48
C LYS A 117 -21.02 12.67 -6.80
N ARG A 118 -21.05 12.54 -5.47
CA ARG A 118 -22.28 12.27 -4.71
C ARG A 118 -22.69 13.50 -3.89
N PRO A 119 -23.78 14.21 -4.27
CA PRO A 119 -24.29 15.36 -3.52
C PRO A 119 -24.60 15.08 -2.04
N TRP A 120 -24.77 13.80 -1.70
CA TRP A 120 -25.13 13.31 -0.38
C TRP A 120 -23.93 12.76 0.42
N SER A 121 -22.70 12.88 -0.09
CA SER A 121 -21.51 12.48 0.68
C SER A 121 -21.45 13.32 1.97
N PRO A 122 -21.40 12.71 3.16
CA PRO A 122 -21.23 13.45 4.41
C PRO A 122 -19.82 14.07 4.50
N TYR A 123 -18.87 13.62 3.69
CA TYR A 123 -17.48 14.07 3.68
C TYR A 123 -17.26 15.16 2.63
N LYS A 124 -16.80 16.32 3.08
CA LYS A 124 -16.39 17.45 2.24
C LYS A 124 -14.87 17.50 2.14
N ALA A 125 -14.37 17.89 0.97
CA ALA A 125 -12.93 18.10 0.73
C ALA A 125 -12.25 18.95 1.83
N SER A 126 -12.96 19.97 2.31
CA SER A 126 -12.51 20.91 3.33
C SER A 126 -12.58 20.42 4.77
N ASP A 127 -13.19 19.26 5.03
CA ASP A 127 -13.28 18.75 6.39
C ASP A 127 -11.88 18.42 6.91
N LEU A 128 -11.69 18.60 8.22
CA LEU A 128 -10.41 18.34 8.86
C LEU A 128 -10.40 16.94 9.47
N VAL A 129 -9.28 16.26 9.30
CA VAL A 129 -9.01 14.94 9.87
C VAL A 129 -7.61 14.91 10.46
N ASP A 130 -7.42 14.12 11.50
CA ASP A 130 -6.11 13.84 12.07
C ASP A 130 -5.61 12.51 11.48
N LEU A 131 -4.39 12.47 10.94
CA LEU A 131 -3.73 11.25 10.48
C LEU A 131 -3.24 10.46 11.71
N VAL A 132 -3.82 9.28 11.94
CA VAL A 132 -3.60 8.50 13.18
C VAL A 132 -2.89 7.17 12.94
N PHE A 133 -2.97 6.64 11.72
CA PHE A 133 -2.34 5.36 11.39
C PHE A 133 -2.01 5.28 9.90
N ALA A 134 -0.85 4.68 9.57
CA ALA A 134 -0.44 4.38 8.22
C ALA A 134 0.37 3.08 8.19
N THR A 135 -0.20 2.03 7.58
CA THR A 135 0.49 0.77 7.34
C THR A 135 1.03 0.74 5.92
N PRO A 136 2.34 0.53 5.71
CA PRO A 136 2.86 0.34 4.37
C PRO A 136 2.40 -1.01 3.82
N HIS A 137 2.11 -1.04 2.53
CA HIS A 137 1.89 -2.26 1.78
C HIS A 137 2.88 -2.28 0.61
N LEU A 138 3.83 -3.21 0.72
CA LEU A 138 4.99 -3.33 -0.14
C LEU A 138 5.21 -4.81 -0.45
N HIS A 139 5.67 -5.13 -1.65
CA HIS A 139 5.95 -6.51 -2.07
C HIS A 139 7.45 -6.83 -2.02
N LEU A 140 7.78 -8.07 -2.40
CA LEU A 140 9.16 -8.56 -2.52
C LEU A 140 10.03 -7.58 -3.33
N ALA A 141 11.29 -7.42 -2.89
CA ALA A 141 12.29 -6.49 -3.42
C ALA A 141 12.05 -5.01 -3.08
N GLY A 142 10.98 -4.68 -2.36
CA GLY A 142 10.80 -3.36 -1.75
C GLY A 142 11.97 -3.02 -0.82
N ILE A 143 12.57 -1.85 -1.03
CA ILE A 143 13.64 -1.28 -0.22
C ILE A 143 13.05 -0.27 0.77
N SER A 144 12.20 0.64 0.30
CA SER A 144 11.54 1.59 1.16
C SER A 144 10.24 2.11 0.57
N ILE A 145 9.40 2.66 1.44
CA ILE A 145 8.21 3.42 1.10
C ILE A 145 8.04 4.54 2.11
N ALA A 146 7.76 5.74 1.60
CA ALA A 146 7.49 6.93 2.39
C ALA A 146 6.12 7.51 2.02
N VAL A 147 5.44 8.10 3.00
CA VAL A 147 4.37 9.07 2.78
C VAL A 147 4.84 10.42 3.28
N GLU A 148 4.75 11.41 2.41
CA GLU A 148 5.20 12.78 2.62
C GLU A 148 4.05 13.75 2.44
N ASP A 149 4.09 14.85 3.16
CA ASP A 149 3.30 16.02 2.83
C ASP A 149 3.82 16.60 1.49
N ALA A 150 2.98 16.59 0.46
CA ALA A 150 3.41 16.99 -0.88
C ALA A 150 3.65 18.50 -1.02
N GLU A 151 3.10 19.32 -0.12
CA GLU A 151 3.28 20.78 -0.12
C GLU A 151 4.58 21.18 0.57
N THR A 152 4.91 20.54 1.70
CA THR A 152 6.07 20.88 2.53
C THR A 152 7.30 20.00 2.24
N ASN A 153 7.12 18.86 1.57
CA ASN A 153 8.11 17.78 1.40
C ASN A 153 8.59 17.17 2.72
N GLU A 154 7.76 17.25 3.76
CA GLU A 154 8.06 16.63 5.03
C GLU A 154 7.63 15.16 5.03
N THR A 155 8.56 14.26 5.36
CA THR A 155 8.27 12.84 5.57
C THR A 155 7.44 12.66 6.82
N LEU A 156 6.22 12.14 6.66
CA LEU A 156 5.31 11.85 7.77
C LEU A 156 5.56 10.46 8.35
N CYS A 157 5.76 9.47 7.46
CA CYS A 157 6.11 8.11 7.80
C CYS A 157 7.04 7.53 6.72
N GLU A 158 8.02 6.75 7.14
CA GLU A 158 8.89 5.99 6.25
C GLU A 158 9.11 4.60 6.83
N ALA A 159 8.93 3.59 5.99
CA ALA A 159 9.43 2.26 6.23
C ALA A 159 10.55 1.98 5.23
N HIS A 160 11.73 1.62 5.71
CA HIS A 160 12.88 1.25 4.91
C HIS A 160 13.49 -0.06 5.40
N ARG A 161 14.24 -0.70 4.51
CA ARG A 161 14.95 -1.93 4.83
C ARG A 161 16.05 -1.62 5.83
N SER A 162 16.00 -2.29 6.96
CA SER A 162 17.06 -2.29 7.96
C SER A 162 17.58 -3.71 8.12
N ASP A 163 18.74 -3.97 7.52
CA ASP A 163 19.36 -5.30 7.60
C ASP A 163 19.78 -5.60 9.05
N GLY A 164 19.12 -6.57 9.68
CA GLY A 164 19.57 -7.20 10.93
C GLY A 164 19.11 -6.56 12.25
N ASP A 165 18.58 -5.34 12.27
CA ASP A 165 18.06 -4.72 13.51
C ASP A 165 16.53 -4.52 13.55
N GLY A 166 15.85 -4.69 12.40
CA GLY A 166 14.39 -4.57 12.27
C GLY A 166 13.81 -3.18 12.55
N THR A 167 14.65 -2.15 12.67
CA THR A 167 14.22 -0.79 13.09
C THR A 167 13.65 0.06 11.94
N GLY A 168 13.97 -0.28 10.69
CA GLY A 168 13.55 0.47 9.52
C GLY A 168 12.12 0.17 9.08
N GLY A 169 11.52 -0.93 9.53
CA GLY A 169 10.11 -1.24 9.25
C GLY A 169 9.85 -1.98 7.94
N VAL A 170 10.87 -2.31 7.15
CA VAL A 170 10.78 -3.32 6.08
C VAL A 170 11.71 -4.48 6.45
N ALA A 171 11.13 -5.58 6.93
CA ALA A 171 11.88 -6.73 7.44
C ALA A 171 11.90 -7.88 6.45
N TYR A 172 13.10 -8.37 6.13
CA TYR A 172 13.29 -9.58 5.34
C TYR A 172 13.77 -10.72 6.22
N GLY A 173 13.28 -11.93 5.96
CA GLY A 173 13.72 -13.11 6.67
C GLY A 173 15.16 -13.48 6.31
N HIS A 174 15.83 -14.13 7.26
CA HIS A 174 17.23 -14.57 7.14
C HIS A 174 17.41 -16.09 7.35
N GLY A 175 16.42 -16.74 7.94
CA GLY A 175 16.42 -18.14 8.36
C GLY A 175 15.56 -19.06 7.49
N SER A 176 15.09 -20.12 8.12
CA SER A 176 14.22 -21.15 7.54
C SER A 176 13.07 -21.52 8.48
N THR A 177 12.83 -20.71 9.49
CA THR A 177 11.72 -20.88 10.44
C THR A 177 10.50 -20.11 9.96
N PRO A 178 9.27 -20.55 10.29
CA PRO A 178 8.06 -19.83 9.94
C PRO A 178 8.09 -18.35 10.37
N GLY A 179 7.93 -17.43 9.42
CA GLY A 179 7.97 -15.97 9.65
C GLY A 179 9.38 -15.35 9.65
N ASP A 180 10.41 -16.10 9.28
CA ASP A 180 11.79 -15.64 9.07
C ASP A 180 12.41 -16.31 7.83
N GLU A 181 11.60 -16.57 6.80
CA GLU A 181 12.04 -17.26 5.59
C GLU A 181 13.02 -16.39 4.79
N ARG A 182 14.23 -16.92 4.55
CA ARG A 182 15.30 -16.20 3.87
C ARG A 182 14.85 -15.61 2.54
N GLY A 183 14.99 -14.29 2.43
CA GLY A 183 14.69 -13.55 1.20
C GLY A 183 13.21 -13.23 1.01
N TYR A 184 12.33 -13.64 1.92
CA TYR A 184 10.92 -13.19 1.93
C TYR A 184 10.78 -11.90 2.71
N LEU A 185 9.83 -11.07 2.30
CA LEU A 185 9.37 -9.95 3.11
C LEU A 185 8.49 -10.52 4.22
N VAL A 186 8.94 -10.41 5.48
CA VAL A 186 8.31 -11.05 6.65
C VAL A 186 7.69 -10.05 7.62
N GLY A 187 7.91 -8.75 7.42
CA GLY A 187 7.34 -7.73 8.28
C GLY A 187 7.33 -6.35 7.64
N LEU A 188 6.25 -5.63 7.92
CA LEU A 188 6.05 -4.24 7.56
C LEU A 188 5.55 -3.50 8.80
N SER A 189 6.32 -2.51 9.27
CA SER A 189 5.97 -1.74 10.47
C SER A 189 5.10 -0.54 10.09
N PRO A 190 3.95 -0.35 10.76
CA PRO A 190 3.13 0.82 10.56
C PRO A 190 3.70 2.03 11.32
N CYS A 191 3.28 3.22 10.91
CA CYS A 191 3.33 4.40 11.76
C CYS A 191 1.98 4.60 12.46
N SER A 192 2.03 4.95 13.74
CA SER A 192 0.85 5.33 14.52
C SER A 192 1.13 6.64 15.25
N TRP A 193 0.13 7.51 15.29
CA TRP A 193 0.22 8.80 15.95
C TRP A 193 -0.90 8.94 16.96
N GLY A 194 -0.52 9.15 18.22
CA GLY A 194 -1.47 9.43 19.29
C GLY A 194 -2.04 10.86 19.21
N PRO A 195 -3.00 11.22 20.10
CA PRO A 195 -3.67 12.52 20.05
C PRO A 195 -2.75 13.75 20.08
N ALA A 196 -1.57 13.65 20.71
CA ALA A 196 -0.62 14.74 20.81
C ALA A 196 0.32 14.87 19.59
N THR A 197 0.46 13.81 18.80
CA THR A 197 1.42 13.73 17.66
C THR A 197 0.72 13.62 16.31
N ALA A 198 -0.57 13.26 16.31
CA ALA A 198 -1.36 13.17 15.10
C ALA A 198 -1.49 14.55 14.44
N ARG A 199 -1.14 14.61 13.16
CA ARG A 199 -1.19 15.84 12.39
C ARG A 199 -2.54 16.02 11.76
N ARG A 200 -3.00 17.27 11.75
CA ARG A 200 -4.28 17.66 11.17
C ARG A 200 -4.11 18.10 9.72
N PHE A 201 -4.93 17.54 8.86
CA PHE A 201 -4.98 17.88 7.45
C PHE A 201 -6.42 18.11 7.01
N ARG A 202 -6.60 18.78 5.87
CA ARG A 202 -7.85 18.70 5.12
C ARG A 202 -7.94 17.32 4.47
N ARG A 203 -9.15 16.82 4.24
CA ARG A 203 -9.35 15.55 3.52
C ARG A 203 -8.73 15.56 2.12
N ASP A 204 -8.76 16.72 1.44
CA ASP A 204 -8.17 16.91 0.12
C ASP A 204 -6.68 17.27 0.12
N HIS A 205 -6.02 17.27 1.28
CA HIS A 205 -4.59 17.59 1.39
C HIS A 205 -3.76 16.61 0.56
N PRO A 206 -2.86 17.10 -0.32
CA PRO A 206 -2.08 16.23 -1.19
C PRO A 206 -0.97 15.52 -0.40
N MET A 207 -1.00 14.19 -0.44
CA MET A 207 0.02 13.31 0.12
C MET A 207 0.82 12.67 -1.00
N ARG A 208 2.14 12.68 -0.89
CA ARG A 208 3.04 12.01 -1.83
C ARG A 208 3.40 10.64 -1.29
N THR A 209 3.18 9.59 -2.07
CA THR A 209 3.81 8.29 -1.83
C THR A 209 5.04 8.17 -2.69
N ARG A 210 6.13 7.71 -2.10
CA ARG A 210 7.35 7.36 -2.83
C ARG A 210 7.83 5.99 -2.39
N ALA A 211 7.93 5.06 -3.33
CA ALA A 211 8.42 3.70 -3.09
C ALA A 211 9.70 3.44 -3.90
N VAL A 212 10.60 2.66 -3.30
CA VAL A 212 11.87 2.26 -3.89
C VAL A 212 11.98 0.75 -3.86
N TYR A 213 12.30 0.16 -5.01
CA TYR A 213 12.53 -1.28 -5.18
C TYR A 213 13.95 -1.55 -5.66
N ASN A 214 14.48 -2.69 -5.26
CA ASN A 214 15.64 -3.29 -5.91
C ASN A 214 15.21 -3.73 -7.32
N ALA A 215 15.94 -3.29 -8.34
CA ALA A 215 15.68 -3.59 -9.74
C ALA A 215 16.81 -4.40 -10.40
N THR A 216 17.70 -5.05 -9.62
CA THR A 216 18.77 -5.91 -10.16
C THR A 216 18.23 -7.06 -11.00
N GLN A 217 17.00 -7.47 -10.71
CA GLN A 217 16.19 -8.33 -11.55
C GLN A 217 14.80 -7.71 -11.72
N GLY A 218 14.06 -8.16 -12.73
CA GLY A 218 12.67 -7.75 -12.89
C GLY A 218 11.81 -8.38 -11.80
N HIS A 219 10.81 -7.63 -11.33
CA HIS A 219 9.81 -8.12 -10.39
C HIS A 219 8.42 -7.85 -10.97
N THR A 220 7.62 -8.90 -11.08
CA THR A 220 6.24 -8.77 -11.52
C THR A 220 5.32 -8.58 -10.33
N GLY A 221 4.26 -7.84 -10.57
CA GLY A 221 3.16 -7.76 -9.63
C GLY A 221 3.49 -7.19 -8.26
N VAL A 222 4.26 -6.10 -8.22
CA VAL A 222 4.54 -5.40 -6.96
C VAL A 222 3.44 -4.38 -6.65
N MET A 223 3.16 -4.17 -5.37
CA MET A 223 2.26 -3.13 -4.89
C MET A 223 3.02 -2.14 -4.01
N SER A 224 2.65 -0.87 -4.09
CA SER A 224 3.28 0.19 -3.29
C SER A 224 2.23 1.20 -2.89
N LEU A 225 1.65 0.97 -1.71
CA LEU A 225 0.61 1.84 -1.18
C LEU A 225 0.63 1.93 0.33
N TRP A 226 -0.15 2.86 0.84
CA TRP A 226 -0.43 2.98 2.27
C TRP A 226 -1.89 2.60 2.56
N LEU A 227 -2.09 1.78 3.58
CA LEU A 227 -3.38 1.58 4.23
C LEU A 227 -3.44 2.54 5.41
N MET A 228 -4.18 3.63 5.26
CA MET A 228 -4.22 4.70 6.25
C MET A 228 -5.55 4.77 6.97
N ASP A 229 -5.52 5.20 8.22
CA ASP A 229 -6.71 5.59 8.97
C ASP A 229 -6.58 7.03 9.46
N VAL A 230 -7.70 7.73 9.44
CA VAL A 230 -7.83 9.09 9.93
C VAL A 230 -8.93 9.18 10.98
N ALA A 231 -8.84 10.16 11.86
CA ALA A 231 -9.90 10.47 12.82
C ALA A 231 -10.49 11.85 12.49
N PRO A 232 -11.80 12.00 12.32
CA PRO A 232 -12.41 13.32 12.10
C PRO A 232 -12.00 14.30 13.19
N ALA A 233 -11.48 15.47 12.82
CA ALA A 233 -11.14 16.53 13.75
C ALA A 233 -12.46 17.03 14.36
N ARG A 234 -12.79 16.55 15.57
CA ARG A 234 -14.08 16.81 16.25
C ARG A 234 -14.52 18.27 16.04
N ALA A 235 -15.64 18.49 15.36
CA ALA A 235 -16.43 19.69 15.64
C ALA A 235 -16.94 19.54 17.09
N PRO A 236 -16.96 20.61 17.90
CA PRO A 236 -17.52 20.54 19.25
C PRO A 236 -19.00 20.17 19.13
N GLY A 237 -19.38 18.92 19.41
CA GLY A 237 -20.78 18.51 19.33
C GLY A 237 -21.12 17.03 19.22
N PHE A 238 -20.17 16.10 19.08
CA PHE A 238 -20.50 14.67 19.14
C PHE A 238 -20.61 14.19 20.60
N LEU A 239 -21.75 14.51 21.21
CA LEU A 239 -22.37 13.72 22.27
C LEU A 239 -23.78 13.37 21.78
N VAL A 240 -23.95 12.19 21.18
CA VAL A 240 -25.13 11.31 21.34
C VAL A 240 -24.69 9.89 21.07
#